data_AF-A0A9Q3I309-F1
#
_entry.id   AF-A0A9Q3I309-F1
#
_cell.length_a   1.000
_cell.length_b   1.000
_cell.length_c   1.000
_cell.angle_alpha   90.00
_cell.angle_beta   90.00
_cell.angle_gamma   90.00
#
_symmetry.space_group_name_H-M   'P 1'
#
loop_
_entity.id
_entity.type
_entity.pdbx_description
1 polymer ?
#
loop_
_entity_poly.entity_id
_entity_poly.type
_entity_poly.pdbx_seq_one_letter_code
_entity_poly.pdbx_strand_id
1 'polypeptide(L)'
;WDPTLNAPYGDYTTNGTWGNYDPSKNSWTGFTGYAGRFYNDSTISNTTQTWFRNHIHTVINRVNTFTGVAYKDDPTIMTWELANEPQDPPLSWITDTSAYIKSLAPKQLVTAGFEGKTGEWWFKRVHAPDSIDYACGHLWVQNWGYYDPLDSSDKSLEIAQNYADGFLKNLSQWAIDLRKPVVLEEFGMARDNWLNVEKGAPKNAYLYDATATTTHKDQYFQKVISDVVNYFKEGRGWQGAGPWAYGGIWRPTDKRNSFNELWAGDPPHEAPGWYDLYDTDNAMKIVSQQAANVTQFINSQGANDCHKTSAIQSAAVSTSGASSHLRY
;
A
#
# COMPACT_ATOMS: atom_id res chain seq x y z
N TRP A 1 -12.52 25.01 2.80
CA TRP A 1 -13.41 23.84 2.87
C TRP A 1 -14.65 24.23 2.09
N ASP A 2 -14.76 23.72 0.87
CA ASP A 2 -15.85 24.01 -0.05
C ASP A 2 -16.61 22.70 -0.31
N PRO A 3 -17.81 22.53 0.26
CA PRO A 3 -18.62 21.33 0.07
C PRO A 3 -19.16 21.17 -1.36
N THR A 4 -19.04 22.18 -2.23
CA THR A 4 -19.43 22.09 -3.65
C THR A 4 -18.32 21.51 -4.54
N LEU A 5 -17.06 21.61 -4.11
CA LEU A 5 -15.90 21.06 -4.81
C LEU A 5 -15.51 19.66 -4.31
N ASN A 6 -16.03 19.24 -3.16
CA ASN A 6 -15.83 17.91 -2.56
C ASN A 6 -17.12 17.46 -1.87
N ALA A 7 -18.17 17.24 -2.66
CA ALA A 7 -19.39 16.64 -2.13
C ALA A 7 -19.03 15.28 -1.51
N PRO A 8 -19.51 14.94 -0.30
CA PRO A 8 -19.40 13.57 0.19
C PRO A 8 -20.02 12.65 -0.86
N TYR A 9 -19.27 11.65 -1.32
CA TYR A 9 -19.84 10.60 -2.16
C TYR A 9 -21.00 9.98 -1.39
N GLY A 10 -22.23 10.17 -1.87
CA GLY A 10 -23.44 9.53 -1.35
C GLY A 10 -24.12 10.25 -0.19
N ASP A 11 -25.41 10.56 -0.34
CA ASP A 11 -26.33 10.64 0.79
C ASP A 11 -26.67 9.20 1.20
N TYR A 12 -26.05 8.74 2.28
CA TYR A 12 -26.25 7.38 2.84
C TYR A 12 -27.53 7.27 3.68
N THR A 13 -28.26 8.37 3.86
CA THR A 13 -29.35 8.47 4.84
C THR A 13 -30.72 8.66 4.21
N THR A 14 -30.83 8.97 2.91
CA THR A 14 -32.14 9.07 2.26
C THR A 14 -32.26 8.34 0.93
N ASN A 15 -33.31 7.53 0.82
CA ASN A 15 -33.90 6.98 -0.41
C ASN A 15 -33.09 5.95 -1.22
N GLY A 16 -32.54 4.91 -0.57
CA GLY A 16 -32.49 3.54 -1.14
C GLY A 16 -31.76 3.31 -2.47
N THR A 17 -31.01 4.31 -2.96
CA THR A 17 -30.38 4.26 -4.29
C THR A 17 -28.93 3.77 -4.19
N TRP A 18 -28.27 3.93 -3.04
CA TRP A 18 -26.95 3.38 -2.73
C TRP A 18 -27.02 2.60 -1.42
N GLY A 19 -26.86 1.28 -1.52
CA GLY A 19 -27.25 0.30 -0.48
C GLY A 19 -28.05 -0.89 -1.04
N ASN A 20 -28.52 -0.81 -2.29
CA ASN A 20 -28.95 -1.94 -3.09
C ASN A 20 -27.80 -2.34 -4.03
N TYR A 21 -26.88 -3.16 -3.57
CA TYR A 21 -25.96 -3.85 -4.49
C TYR A 21 -26.71 -4.99 -5.16
N ASP A 22 -26.81 -4.92 -6.49
CA ASP A 22 -27.31 -6.00 -7.32
C ASP A 22 -26.10 -6.68 -7.98
N PRO A 23 -25.71 -7.88 -7.51
CA PRO A 23 -24.56 -8.60 -8.07
C PRO A 23 -24.69 -8.85 -9.58
N SER A 24 -25.92 -8.92 -10.11
CA SER A 24 -26.14 -9.15 -11.55
C SER A 24 -25.75 -7.95 -12.42
N LYS A 25 -25.68 -6.75 -11.83
CA LYS A 25 -25.28 -5.52 -12.54
C LYS A 25 -23.78 -5.28 -12.54
N ASN A 26 -23.02 -6.03 -11.74
CA ASN A 26 -21.56 -5.91 -11.60
C ASN A 26 -21.05 -4.44 -11.52
N SER A 27 -21.79 -3.59 -10.79
CA SER A 27 -21.46 -2.17 -10.68
C SER A 27 -20.49 -1.94 -9.52
N TRP A 28 -19.27 -1.49 -9.85
CA TRP A 28 -18.27 -1.14 -8.84
C TRP A 28 -18.78 -0.08 -7.86
N THR A 29 -19.36 1.01 -8.37
CA THR A 29 -19.96 2.06 -7.53
C THR A 29 -21.07 1.52 -6.64
N GLY A 30 -21.87 0.56 -7.15
CA GLY A 30 -22.92 -0.07 -6.37
C GLY A 30 -22.37 -0.91 -5.22
N PHE A 31 -21.30 -1.65 -5.48
CA PHE A 31 -20.58 -2.44 -4.48
C PHE A 31 -19.96 -1.55 -3.41
N THR A 32 -19.19 -0.53 -3.79
CA THR A 32 -18.51 0.35 -2.83
C THR A 32 -19.52 1.13 -1.99
N GLY A 33 -20.63 1.61 -2.58
CA GLY A 33 -21.71 2.25 -1.84
C GLY A 33 -22.39 1.32 -0.83
N TYR A 34 -22.62 0.05 -1.19
CA TYR A 34 -23.17 -0.94 -0.26
C TYR A 34 -22.19 -1.27 0.87
N ALA A 35 -20.92 -1.53 0.54
CA ALA A 35 -19.88 -1.82 1.52
C ALA A 35 -19.64 -0.63 2.48
N GLY A 36 -19.69 0.60 1.98
CA GLY A 36 -19.53 1.82 2.77
C GLY A 36 -20.59 2.05 3.85
N ARG A 37 -21.75 1.36 3.77
CA ARG A 37 -22.73 1.34 4.88
C ARG A 37 -22.12 0.86 6.19
N PHE A 38 -21.04 0.06 6.12
CA PHE A 38 -20.27 -0.40 7.26
C PHE A 38 -19.92 0.71 8.26
N TYR A 39 -19.52 1.90 7.78
CA TYR A 39 -19.21 3.06 8.62
C TYR A 39 -20.18 4.24 8.43
N ASN A 40 -20.94 4.31 7.33
CA ASN A 40 -21.79 5.46 7.01
C ASN A 40 -23.27 5.31 7.41
N ASP A 41 -23.79 4.08 7.49
CA ASP A 41 -25.22 3.85 7.75
C ASP A 41 -25.48 3.83 9.26
N SER A 42 -26.02 4.92 9.79
CA SER A 42 -26.31 5.10 11.22
C SER A 42 -27.27 4.07 11.80
N THR A 43 -28.03 3.34 10.98
CA THR A 43 -28.94 2.29 11.43
C THR A 43 -28.23 0.97 11.76
N ILE A 44 -27.03 0.75 11.19
CA ILE A 44 -26.26 -0.50 11.39
C ILE A 44 -24.84 -0.26 11.92
N SER A 45 -24.30 0.95 11.80
CA SER A 45 -22.89 1.25 12.06
C SER A 45 -22.48 0.92 13.49
N ASN A 46 -23.34 1.14 14.48
CA ASN A 46 -23.04 0.73 15.87
C ASN A 46 -22.76 -0.78 15.98
N THR A 47 -23.56 -1.60 15.30
CA THR A 47 -23.42 -3.06 15.30
C THR A 47 -22.17 -3.50 14.52
N THR A 48 -21.99 -2.98 13.30
CA THR A 48 -20.83 -3.35 12.46
C THR A 48 -19.52 -2.94 13.11
N GLN A 49 -19.44 -1.73 13.69
CA GLN A 49 -18.26 -1.26 14.40
C GLN A 49 -17.99 -2.06 15.68
N THR A 50 -19.03 -2.52 16.39
CA THR A 50 -18.86 -3.42 17.53
C THR A 50 -18.24 -4.75 17.11
N TRP A 51 -18.74 -5.38 16.04
CA TRP A 51 -18.18 -6.63 15.53
C TRP A 51 -16.74 -6.46 15.04
N PHE A 52 -16.47 -5.37 14.35
CA PHE A 52 -15.14 -5.07 13.86
C PHE A 52 -14.13 -4.85 14.99
N ARG A 53 -14.49 -4.07 16.02
CA ARG A 53 -13.65 -3.87 17.21
C ARG A 53 -13.42 -5.16 17.99
N ASN A 54 -14.43 -6.04 18.08
CA ASN A 54 -14.26 -7.36 18.69
C ASN A 54 -13.27 -8.23 17.90
N HIS A 55 -13.30 -8.17 16.57
CA HIS A 55 -12.32 -8.85 15.73
C HIS A 55 -10.90 -8.31 15.96
N ILE A 56 -10.72 -6.98 15.90
CA ILE A 56 -9.45 -6.31 16.21
C ILE A 56 -8.91 -6.77 17.57
N HIS A 57 -9.74 -6.68 18.61
CA HIS A 57 -9.35 -7.09 19.97
C HIS A 57 -8.91 -8.55 20.02
N THR A 58 -9.62 -9.44 19.33
CA THR A 58 -9.32 -10.87 19.29
C THR A 58 -7.99 -11.16 18.61
N VAL A 59 -7.72 -10.54 17.47
CA VAL A 59 -6.47 -10.77 16.70
C VAL A 59 -5.27 -10.17 17.42
N ILE A 60 -5.37 -8.93 17.90
CA ILE A 60 -4.28 -8.25 18.61
C ILE A 60 -3.89 -8.98 19.90
N ASN A 61 -4.87 -9.53 20.64
CA ASN A 61 -4.61 -10.29 21.86
C ASN A 61 -4.39 -11.79 21.62
N ARG A 62 -4.35 -12.25 20.36
CA ARG A 62 -4.07 -13.65 20.04
C ARG A 62 -2.69 -14.02 20.59
N VAL A 63 -2.62 -15.12 21.32
CA VAL A 63 -1.34 -15.74 21.69
C VAL A 63 -0.96 -16.75 20.62
N ASN A 64 0.22 -16.57 20.03
CA ASN A 64 0.76 -17.51 19.06
C ASN A 64 0.93 -18.88 19.73
N THR A 65 0.28 -19.91 19.21
CA THR A 65 0.31 -21.26 19.80
C THR A 65 1.66 -21.96 19.67
N PHE A 66 2.56 -21.46 18.82
CA PHE A 66 3.90 -22.02 18.63
C PHE A 66 4.95 -21.32 19.48
N THR A 67 4.89 -19.99 19.63
CA THR A 67 5.89 -19.21 20.37
C THR A 67 5.44 -18.80 21.77
N GLY A 68 4.14 -18.85 22.06
CA GLY A 68 3.56 -18.35 23.31
C GLY A 68 3.52 -16.83 23.44
N VAL A 69 3.94 -16.08 22.41
CA VAL A 69 3.96 -14.62 22.42
C VAL A 69 2.60 -14.08 21.95
N ALA A 70 2.05 -13.09 22.67
CA ALA A 70 0.85 -12.37 22.24
C ALA A 70 1.19 -11.48 21.03
N TYR A 71 0.30 -11.39 20.05
CA TYR A 71 0.56 -10.64 18.81
C TYR A 71 0.89 -9.16 19.08
N LYS A 72 0.25 -8.53 20.06
CA LYS A 72 0.60 -7.17 20.51
C LYS A 72 2.01 -6.98 21.09
N ASP A 73 2.68 -8.08 21.44
CA ASP A 73 4.03 -8.11 21.99
C ASP A 73 5.04 -8.75 21.03
N ASP A 74 4.62 -9.15 19.83
CA ASP A 74 5.46 -9.82 18.84
C ASP A 74 6.11 -8.79 17.89
N PRO A 75 7.44 -8.60 17.92
CA PRO A 75 8.14 -7.64 17.06
C PRO A 75 8.18 -8.09 15.59
N THR A 76 7.73 -9.30 15.26
CA THR A 76 7.54 -9.74 13.87
C THR A 76 6.46 -8.92 13.17
N ILE A 77 5.47 -8.43 13.90
CA ILE A 77 4.40 -7.57 13.37
C ILE A 77 4.87 -6.12 13.41
N MET A 78 5.09 -5.52 12.24
CA MET A 78 5.47 -4.11 12.11
C MET A 78 4.30 -3.17 12.39
N THR A 79 3.15 -3.43 11.74
CA THR A 79 2.02 -2.49 11.66
C THR A 79 0.70 -3.23 11.79
N TRP A 80 -0.28 -2.57 12.40
CA TRP A 80 -1.71 -2.88 12.26
C TRP A 80 -2.38 -1.91 11.29
N GLU A 81 -2.92 -2.44 10.20
CA GLU A 81 -3.66 -1.64 9.23
C GLU A 81 -5.16 -1.64 9.53
N LEU A 82 -5.81 -0.49 9.35
CA LEU A 82 -7.23 -0.33 9.65
C LEU A 82 -8.09 -1.25 8.76
N ALA A 83 -7.93 -1.14 7.45
CA ALA A 83 -8.60 -1.98 6.46
C ALA A 83 -7.89 -1.82 5.13
N ASN A 84 -8.03 -2.81 4.24
CA ASN A 84 -7.62 -2.63 2.86
C ASN A 84 -8.58 -1.67 2.13
N GLU A 85 -8.03 -0.62 1.51
CA GLU A 85 -8.70 0.34 0.63
C GLU A 85 -10.07 0.87 1.13
N PRO A 86 -10.17 1.48 2.33
CA PRO A 86 -11.42 2.07 2.76
C PRO A 86 -11.82 3.20 1.79
N GLN A 87 -12.97 3.03 1.13
CA GLN A 87 -13.50 3.99 0.15
C GLN A 87 -14.23 5.14 0.86
N ASP A 88 -13.75 6.38 0.73
CA ASP A 88 -14.38 7.57 1.34
C ASP A 88 -14.81 7.42 2.83
N PRO A 89 -13.92 6.94 3.72
CA PRO A 89 -14.28 6.68 5.10
C PRO A 89 -14.55 7.99 5.88
N PRO A 90 -15.48 7.98 6.85
CA PRO A 90 -15.59 9.06 7.82
C PRO A 90 -14.25 9.29 8.52
N LEU A 91 -13.78 10.54 8.59
CA LEU A 91 -12.54 10.86 9.28
C LEU A 91 -12.59 10.52 10.78
N SER A 92 -13.78 10.53 11.38
CA SER A 92 -14.00 10.02 12.75
C SER A 92 -13.74 8.53 12.83
N TRP A 93 -14.18 7.73 11.86
CA TRP A 93 -13.91 6.29 11.82
C TRP A 93 -12.40 5.99 11.77
N ILE A 94 -11.64 6.73 10.96
CA ILE A 94 -10.18 6.62 10.91
C ILE A 94 -9.56 6.95 12.28
N THR A 95 -9.96 8.07 12.88
CA THR A 95 -9.45 8.53 14.19
C THR A 95 -9.78 7.53 15.30
N ASP A 96 -11.03 7.11 15.41
CA ASP A 96 -11.51 6.26 16.50
C ASP A 96 -10.98 4.83 16.38
N THR A 97 -10.82 4.31 15.16
CA THR A 97 -10.29 2.95 14.91
C THR A 97 -8.80 2.89 15.14
N SER A 98 -8.03 3.85 14.59
CA SER A 98 -6.58 3.90 14.80
C SER A 98 -6.22 4.10 16.27
N ALA A 99 -6.92 5.00 16.99
CA ALA A 99 -6.71 5.20 18.42
C ALA A 99 -7.03 3.94 19.24
N TYR A 100 -8.08 3.19 18.85
CA TYR A 100 -8.42 1.93 19.50
C TYR A 100 -7.34 0.86 19.31
N ILE A 101 -6.88 0.64 18.07
CA ILE A 101 -5.77 -0.28 17.78
C ILE A 101 -4.53 0.11 18.60
N LYS A 102 -4.15 1.40 18.59
CA LYS A 102 -3.00 1.92 19.34
C LYS A 102 -3.12 1.67 20.85
N SER A 103 -4.33 1.77 21.42
CA SER A 103 -4.58 1.50 22.84
C SER A 103 -4.36 0.02 23.23
N LEU A 104 -4.57 -0.90 22.28
CA LEU A 104 -4.37 -2.33 22.49
C LEU A 104 -2.93 -2.78 22.21
N ALA A 105 -2.28 -2.12 21.25
CA ALA A 105 -0.97 -2.46 20.70
C ALA A 105 -0.02 -1.23 20.64
N PRO A 106 0.34 -0.64 21.80
CA PRO A 106 1.08 0.64 21.84
C PRO A 106 2.53 0.56 21.31
N LYS A 107 3.06 -0.66 21.10
CA LYS A 107 4.43 -0.88 20.59
C LYS A 107 4.50 -0.94 19.06
N GLN A 108 3.37 -1.17 18.39
CA GLN A 108 3.31 -1.41 16.94
C GLN A 108 2.83 -0.16 16.21
N LEU A 109 3.23 -0.03 14.95
CA LEU A 109 2.75 1.03 14.07
C LEU A 109 1.29 0.78 13.68
N VAL A 110 0.63 1.81 13.18
CA VAL A 110 -0.74 1.81 12.68
C VAL A 110 -0.80 2.67 11.41
N THR A 111 -1.40 2.12 10.36
CA THR A 111 -1.64 2.81 9.07
C THR A 111 -3.08 2.61 8.61
N ALA A 112 -3.53 3.43 7.67
CA ALA A 112 -4.92 3.45 7.22
C ALA A 112 -5.28 2.39 6.17
N GLY A 113 -4.32 1.95 5.34
CA GLY A 113 -4.58 1.12 4.14
C GLY A 113 -5.26 1.90 3.00
N PHE A 114 -5.02 3.20 2.91
CA PHE A 114 -5.68 4.12 2.00
C PHE A 114 -4.94 4.25 0.67
N GLU A 115 -5.66 4.13 -0.45
CA GLU A 115 -5.07 4.15 -1.79
C GLU A 115 -4.38 5.48 -2.15
N GLY A 116 -4.88 6.62 -1.64
CA GLY A 116 -4.32 7.94 -1.96
C GLY A 116 -4.70 8.51 -3.33
N LYS A 117 -5.58 7.85 -4.09
CA LYS A 117 -6.03 8.28 -5.44
C LYS A 117 -6.96 9.50 -5.47
N THR A 118 -7.57 9.87 -4.34
CA THR A 118 -8.63 10.90 -4.26
C THR A 118 -8.10 12.32 -3.97
N GLY A 119 -6.79 12.52 -4.10
CA GLY A 119 -6.16 13.84 -4.05
C GLY A 119 -5.70 14.29 -2.65
N GLU A 120 -5.06 15.45 -2.63
CA GLU A 120 -4.31 15.96 -1.48
C GLU A 120 -5.15 16.07 -0.21
N TRP A 121 -6.35 16.61 -0.32
CA TRP A 121 -7.19 16.88 0.85
C TRP A 121 -7.52 15.59 1.60
N TRP A 122 -7.96 14.56 0.87
CA TRP A 122 -8.28 13.26 1.44
C TRP A 122 -7.05 12.58 2.00
N PHE A 123 -5.98 12.51 1.21
CA PHE A 123 -4.72 11.92 1.65
C PHE A 123 -4.24 12.53 2.97
N LYS A 124 -4.23 13.88 3.06
CA LYS A 124 -3.77 14.56 4.27
C LYS A 124 -4.68 14.32 5.47
N ARG A 125 -6.00 14.25 5.27
CA ARG A 125 -6.96 14.10 6.37
C ARG A 125 -7.04 12.68 6.92
N VAL A 126 -6.99 11.68 6.04
CA VAL A 126 -6.95 10.27 6.46
C VAL A 126 -5.69 9.99 7.27
N HIS A 127 -4.55 10.56 6.86
CA HIS A 127 -3.28 10.34 7.53
C HIS A 127 -2.93 11.37 8.62
N ALA A 128 -3.79 12.34 8.91
CA ALA A 128 -3.53 13.37 9.92
C ALA A 128 -3.47 12.86 11.38
N PRO A 129 -4.36 11.95 11.84
CA PRO A 129 -4.43 11.58 13.27
C PRO A 129 -3.08 11.08 13.82
N ASP A 130 -2.71 11.48 15.03
CA ASP A 130 -1.44 11.08 15.67
C ASP A 130 -1.34 9.55 15.87
N SER A 131 -2.47 8.87 15.95
CA SER A 131 -2.58 7.41 16.02
C SER A 131 -2.28 6.69 14.70
N ILE A 132 -2.11 7.42 13.58
CA ILE A 132 -1.61 6.91 12.31
C ILE A 132 -0.11 7.27 12.23
N ASP A 133 0.79 6.29 12.28
CA ASP A 133 2.23 6.57 12.38
C ASP A 133 2.87 6.88 11.03
N TYR A 134 2.31 6.36 9.94
CA TYR A 134 2.78 6.62 8.58
C TYR A 134 1.63 6.61 7.58
N ALA A 135 1.87 7.17 6.38
CA ALA A 135 0.92 7.21 5.29
C ALA A 135 1.13 6.06 4.29
N CYS A 136 0.11 5.76 3.52
CA CYS A 136 0.15 4.70 2.51
C CYS A 136 -0.43 5.18 1.18
N GLY A 137 -0.13 4.44 0.11
CA GLY A 137 -0.70 4.65 -1.20
C GLY A 137 -0.64 3.38 -2.04
N HIS A 138 -1.64 3.18 -2.89
CA HIS A 138 -1.76 2.04 -3.80
C HIS A 138 -1.77 2.58 -5.23
N LEU A 139 -1.20 1.88 -6.21
CA LEU A 139 -1.09 2.39 -7.59
C LEU A 139 -1.59 1.36 -8.62
N TRP A 140 -2.84 1.56 -9.07
CA TRP A 140 -3.57 0.63 -9.94
C TRP A 140 -3.87 1.21 -11.33
N VAL A 141 -2.82 1.44 -12.12
CA VAL A 141 -2.93 2.12 -13.44
C VAL A 141 -3.89 1.45 -14.41
N GLN A 142 -4.01 0.12 -14.41
CA GLN A 142 -4.99 -0.57 -15.26
C GLN A 142 -6.41 -0.37 -14.74
N ASN A 143 -6.66 -0.58 -13.45
CA ASN A 143 -7.99 -0.44 -12.85
C ASN A 143 -8.53 0.99 -12.99
N TRP A 144 -7.64 1.99 -12.99
CA TRP A 144 -7.99 3.41 -13.12
C TRP A 144 -7.99 3.92 -14.56
N GLY A 145 -7.75 3.05 -15.56
CA GLY A 145 -7.86 3.39 -16.97
C GLY A 145 -6.66 4.14 -17.57
N TYR A 146 -5.50 4.09 -16.93
CA TYR A 146 -4.24 4.65 -17.43
C TYR A 146 -3.35 3.62 -18.15
N TYR A 147 -3.81 2.37 -18.26
CA TYR A 147 -3.12 1.31 -18.97
C TYR A 147 -4.13 0.36 -19.62
N ASP A 148 -3.96 0.10 -20.92
CA ASP A 148 -4.68 -0.97 -21.61
C ASP A 148 -3.72 -2.15 -21.85
N PRO A 149 -3.93 -3.31 -21.19
CA PRO A 149 -3.08 -4.49 -21.36
C PRO A 149 -3.35 -5.24 -22.68
N LEU A 150 -4.31 -4.80 -23.49
CA LEU A 150 -4.53 -5.29 -24.85
C LEU A 150 -3.84 -4.44 -25.92
N ASP A 151 -3.33 -3.26 -25.54
CA ASP A 151 -2.56 -2.39 -26.41
C ASP A 151 -1.06 -2.70 -26.24
N SER A 152 -0.48 -3.33 -27.26
CA SER A 152 0.92 -3.73 -27.29
C SER A 152 1.89 -2.57 -27.54
N SER A 153 1.39 -1.34 -27.70
CA SER A 153 2.25 -0.19 -27.99
C SER A 153 2.93 0.34 -26.74
N ASP A 154 4.15 0.84 -26.91
CA ASP A 154 4.85 1.61 -25.87
C ASP A 154 4.01 2.79 -25.38
N LYS A 155 3.06 3.28 -26.20
CA LYS A 155 2.21 4.41 -25.82
C LYS A 155 1.30 4.09 -24.63
N SER A 156 0.76 2.87 -24.55
CA SER A 156 -0.05 2.43 -23.42
C SER A 156 0.78 2.42 -22.13
N LEU A 157 2.01 1.89 -22.21
CA LEU A 157 2.96 1.87 -21.10
C LEU A 157 3.39 3.29 -20.68
N GLU A 158 3.69 4.18 -21.63
CA GLU A 158 4.06 5.57 -21.36
C GLU A 158 2.97 6.31 -20.57
N ILE A 159 1.69 6.11 -20.90
CA ILE A 159 0.58 6.75 -20.16
C ILE A 159 0.59 6.29 -18.69
N ALA A 160 0.75 4.99 -18.47
CA ALA A 160 0.81 4.40 -17.14
C ALA A 160 2.01 4.94 -16.33
N GLN A 161 3.17 5.04 -16.96
CA GLN A 161 4.40 5.56 -16.35
C GLN A 161 4.30 7.05 -16.01
N ASN A 162 3.75 7.87 -16.91
CA ASN A 162 3.54 9.29 -16.66
C ASN A 162 2.55 9.55 -15.52
N TYR A 163 1.50 8.72 -15.43
CA TYR A 163 0.58 8.80 -14.30
C TYR A 163 1.26 8.42 -12.98
N ALA A 164 2.04 7.34 -12.98
CA ALA A 164 2.83 6.91 -11.83
C ALA A 164 3.78 8.02 -11.34
N ASP A 165 4.45 8.74 -12.24
CA ASP A 165 5.33 9.86 -11.89
C ASP A 165 4.61 10.95 -11.10
N GLY A 166 3.44 11.38 -11.59
CA GLY A 166 2.62 12.38 -10.92
C GLY A 166 2.13 11.90 -9.55
N PHE A 167 1.65 10.65 -9.50
CA PHE A 167 1.16 10.03 -8.28
C PHE A 167 2.25 9.93 -7.20
N LEU A 168 3.40 9.34 -7.54
CA LEU A 168 4.54 9.18 -6.63
C LEU A 168 5.07 10.52 -6.13
N LYS A 169 5.17 11.52 -7.02
CA LYS A 169 5.57 12.88 -6.65
C LYS A 169 4.63 13.51 -5.64
N ASN A 170 3.33 13.42 -5.90
CA ASN A 170 2.31 14.08 -5.09
C ASN A 170 2.22 13.46 -3.69
N LEU A 171 2.08 12.14 -3.59
CA LEU A 171 1.98 11.46 -2.29
C LEU A 171 3.24 11.64 -1.46
N SER A 172 4.42 11.62 -2.09
CA SER A 172 5.69 11.93 -1.42
C SER A 172 5.66 13.33 -0.78
N GLN A 173 5.21 14.34 -1.53
CA GLN A 173 5.14 15.72 -1.03
C GLN A 173 4.10 15.85 0.10
N TRP A 174 2.93 15.25 -0.06
CA TRP A 174 1.87 15.34 0.95
C TRP A 174 2.26 14.66 2.26
N ALA A 175 3.01 13.56 2.19
CA ALA A 175 3.55 12.87 3.36
C ALA A 175 4.61 13.72 4.10
N ILE A 176 5.50 14.40 3.35
CA ILE A 176 6.45 15.37 3.91
C ILE A 176 5.72 16.50 4.64
N ASP A 177 4.65 17.04 4.05
CA ASP A 177 3.85 18.12 4.66
C ASP A 177 3.20 17.65 5.97
N LEU A 178 2.81 16.38 6.07
CA LEU A 178 2.31 15.75 7.29
C LEU A 178 3.41 15.38 8.29
N ARG A 179 4.69 15.43 7.89
CA ARG A 179 5.83 14.91 8.64
C ARG A 179 5.69 13.43 8.99
N LYS A 180 5.14 12.65 8.05
CA LYS A 180 4.98 11.20 8.19
C LYS A 180 5.69 10.49 7.03
N PRO A 181 6.29 9.32 7.27
CA PRO A 181 6.73 8.43 6.20
C PRO A 181 5.57 8.06 5.28
N VAL A 182 5.86 7.66 4.03
CA VAL A 182 4.87 7.00 3.18
C VAL A 182 5.41 5.70 2.56
N VAL A 183 4.57 4.67 2.51
CA VAL A 183 4.88 3.37 1.89
C VAL A 183 3.93 3.13 0.72
N LEU A 184 4.47 2.69 -0.42
CA LEU A 184 3.67 2.26 -1.58
C LEU A 184 3.30 0.80 -1.32
N GLU A 185 2.21 0.56 -0.60
CA GLU A 185 1.88 -0.77 -0.07
C GLU A 185 1.32 -1.72 -1.12
N GLU A 186 0.78 -1.17 -2.22
CA GLU A 186 0.34 -1.93 -3.38
C GLU A 186 0.67 -1.21 -4.69
N PHE A 187 1.10 -1.96 -5.69
CA PHE A 187 1.06 -1.57 -7.11
C PHE A 187 1.19 -2.81 -7.98
N GLY A 188 0.62 -2.77 -9.18
CA GLY A 188 0.67 -3.90 -10.10
C GLY A 188 0.43 -3.51 -11.56
N MET A 189 0.75 -4.45 -12.45
CA MET A 189 0.49 -4.36 -13.88
C MET A 189 0.32 -5.77 -14.43
N ALA A 190 -0.63 -5.96 -15.35
CA ALA A 190 -0.88 -7.26 -15.96
C ALA A 190 0.29 -7.71 -16.84
N ARG A 191 0.32 -9.02 -17.14
CA ARG A 191 1.19 -9.59 -18.20
C ARG A 191 0.83 -9.01 -19.57
N ASP A 192 1.61 -9.37 -20.58
CA ASP A 192 1.47 -8.93 -21.98
C ASP A 192 0.21 -9.55 -22.63
N ASN A 193 -0.97 -9.11 -22.19
CA ASN A 193 -2.23 -9.79 -22.45
C ASN A 193 -2.69 -9.66 -23.91
N TRP A 194 -2.15 -8.72 -24.68
CA TRP A 194 -2.32 -8.64 -26.13
C TRP A 194 -1.90 -9.94 -26.83
N LEU A 195 -0.88 -10.66 -26.34
CA LEU A 195 -0.43 -11.94 -26.90
C LEU A 195 -1.47 -13.06 -26.74
N ASN A 196 -2.32 -12.99 -25.71
CA ASN A 196 -3.38 -13.98 -25.52
C ASN A 196 -4.50 -13.79 -26.53
N VAL A 197 -4.84 -12.53 -26.83
CA VAL A 197 -5.82 -12.19 -27.88
C VAL A 197 -5.32 -12.61 -29.27
N GLU A 198 -4.03 -12.42 -29.57
CA GLU A 198 -3.41 -12.89 -30.82
C GLU A 198 -3.55 -14.42 -31.02
N LYS A 199 -3.54 -15.19 -29.93
CA LYS A 199 -3.75 -16.64 -29.93
C LYS A 199 -5.23 -17.06 -30.03
N GLY A 200 -6.14 -16.12 -30.25
CA GLY A 200 -7.58 -16.37 -30.43
C GLY A 200 -8.41 -16.34 -29.15
N ALA A 201 -7.84 -15.86 -28.03
CA ALA A 201 -8.62 -15.63 -26.81
C ALA A 201 -9.65 -14.50 -27.03
N PRO A 202 -10.89 -14.63 -26.50
CA PRO A 202 -11.85 -13.55 -26.52
C PRO A 202 -11.30 -12.31 -25.79
N LYS A 203 -11.51 -11.11 -26.33
CA LYS A 203 -11.09 -9.85 -25.68
C LYS A 203 -11.76 -9.61 -24.31
N ASN A 204 -12.88 -10.29 -24.06
CA ASN A 204 -13.63 -10.27 -22.81
C ASN A 204 -13.30 -11.45 -21.87
N ALA A 205 -12.33 -12.29 -22.23
CA ALA A 205 -11.86 -13.41 -21.42
C ALA A 205 -10.37 -13.26 -21.14
N TYR A 206 -10.01 -13.02 -19.89
CA TYR A 206 -8.63 -13.05 -19.46
C TYR A 206 -8.17 -14.48 -19.26
N LEU A 207 -7.33 -14.96 -20.17
CA LEU A 207 -6.59 -16.21 -19.99
C LEU A 207 -5.20 -15.84 -19.50
N TYR A 208 -5.02 -15.65 -18.20
CA TYR A 208 -3.70 -15.38 -17.64
C TYR A 208 -2.85 -16.64 -17.67
N ASP A 209 -2.26 -16.90 -18.83
CA ASP A 209 -1.24 -17.92 -18.99
C ASP A 209 0.04 -17.44 -18.31
N ALA A 210 0.53 -18.21 -17.34
CA ALA A 210 1.80 -17.93 -16.68
C ALA A 210 3.00 -17.96 -17.64
N THR A 211 2.85 -18.51 -18.84
CA THR A 211 3.86 -18.49 -19.90
C THR A 211 3.84 -17.21 -20.75
N ALA A 212 2.82 -16.35 -20.62
CA ALA A 212 2.80 -15.05 -21.26
C ALA A 212 3.97 -14.19 -20.77
N THR A 213 4.54 -13.37 -21.65
CA THR A 213 5.65 -12.47 -21.29
C THR A 213 5.16 -11.32 -20.41
N THR A 214 6.11 -10.62 -19.78
CA THR A 214 5.85 -9.52 -18.83
C THR A 214 6.58 -8.26 -19.25
N THR A 215 6.75 -8.00 -20.54
CA THR A 215 7.63 -6.92 -21.02
C THR A 215 7.20 -5.53 -20.55
N HIS A 216 5.89 -5.20 -20.59
CA HIS A 216 5.39 -3.94 -20.03
C HIS A 216 5.46 -3.93 -18.50
N LYS A 217 5.03 -5.03 -17.86
CA LYS A 217 5.05 -5.20 -16.40
C LYS A 217 6.45 -5.00 -15.83
N ASP A 218 7.46 -5.61 -16.43
CA ASP A 218 8.85 -5.53 -15.99
C ASP A 218 9.39 -4.10 -16.09
N GLN A 219 9.14 -3.41 -17.21
CA GLN A 219 9.55 -2.01 -17.39
C GLN A 219 8.86 -1.09 -16.38
N TYR A 220 7.55 -1.31 -16.15
CA TYR A 220 6.79 -0.56 -15.16
C TYR A 220 7.29 -0.80 -13.73
N PHE A 221 7.52 -2.05 -13.35
CA PHE A 221 8.06 -2.42 -12.04
C PHE A 221 9.46 -1.83 -11.83
N GLN A 222 10.33 -1.93 -12.83
CA GLN A 222 11.66 -1.36 -12.77
C GLN A 222 11.61 0.16 -12.57
N LYS A 223 10.70 0.86 -13.24
CA LYS A 223 10.51 2.30 -13.06
C LYS A 223 9.99 2.64 -11.66
N VAL A 224 8.82 2.10 -11.28
CA VAL A 224 8.13 2.46 -10.03
C VAL A 224 9.01 2.17 -8.81
N ILE A 225 9.65 1.00 -8.74
CA ILE A 225 10.51 0.64 -7.61
C ILE A 225 11.77 1.53 -7.61
N SER A 226 12.40 1.79 -8.76
CA SER A 226 13.55 2.70 -8.85
C SER A 226 13.20 4.10 -8.38
N ASP A 227 12.04 4.63 -8.78
CA ASP A 227 11.59 5.95 -8.38
C ASP A 227 11.42 6.00 -6.86
N VAL A 228 10.66 5.06 -6.27
CA VAL A 228 10.51 4.95 -4.80
C VAL A 228 11.86 4.90 -4.08
N VAL A 229 12.80 4.09 -4.57
CA VAL A 229 14.17 4.01 -4.02
C VAL A 229 14.93 5.33 -4.16
N ASN A 230 14.77 6.05 -5.27
CA ASN A 230 15.39 7.36 -5.45
C ASN A 230 14.81 8.41 -4.49
N TYR A 231 13.48 8.46 -4.33
CA TYR A 231 12.83 9.31 -3.34
C TYR A 231 13.37 9.02 -1.93
N PHE A 232 13.51 7.74 -1.55
CA PHE A 232 14.10 7.34 -0.28
C PHE A 232 15.54 7.86 -0.11
N LYS A 233 16.39 7.65 -1.12
CA LYS A 233 17.80 8.08 -1.10
C LYS A 233 17.97 9.59 -1.05
N GLU A 234 17.04 10.32 -1.64
CA GLU A 234 16.97 11.79 -1.62
C GLU A 234 16.39 12.35 -0.31
N GLY A 235 15.98 11.50 0.63
CA GLY A 235 15.37 11.92 1.89
C GLY A 235 13.95 12.48 1.73
N ARG A 236 13.24 12.06 0.67
CA ARG A 236 11.83 12.43 0.41
C ARG A 236 10.89 11.42 1.08
N GLY A 237 9.58 11.55 0.84
CA GLY A 237 8.55 10.86 1.64
C GLY A 237 8.58 9.33 1.60
N TRP A 238 8.92 8.71 0.47
CA TRP A 238 8.79 7.26 0.30
C TRP A 238 9.83 6.47 1.09
N GLN A 239 9.39 5.43 1.81
CA GLN A 239 10.24 4.55 2.62
C GLN A 239 10.16 3.07 2.23
N GLY A 240 9.34 2.72 1.24
CA GLY A 240 9.20 1.34 0.79
C GLY A 240 8.16 1.18 -0.31
N ALA A 241 8.24 0.04 -0.99
CA ALA A 241 7.27 -0.40 -2.00
C ALA A 241 6.99 -1.91 -1.84
N GLY A 242 5.71 -2.27 -1.86
CA GLY A 242 5.17 -3.62 -1.85
C GLY A 242 4.48 -3.93 -3.18
N PRO A 243 5.11 -4.71 -4.08
CA PRO A 243 4.47 -5.10 -5.32
C PRO A 243 3.34 -6.10 -5.05
N TRP A 244 2.18 -5.86 -5.66
CA TRP A 244 1.06 -6.79 -5.63
C TRP A 244 1.13 -7.73 -6.84
N ALA A 245 1.09 -9.05 -6.67
CA ALA A 245 1.30 -9.79 -5.42
C ALA A 245 2.12 -11.05 -5.69
N TYR A 246 2.82 -11.56 -4.68
CA TYR A 246 3.65 -12.77 -4.85
C TYR A 246 2.76 -14.02 -4.96
N GLY A 247 2.65 -14.56 -6.17
CA GLY A 247 1.94 -15.82 -6.45
C GLY A 247 2.80 -17.07 -6.24
N GLY A 248 4.13 -16.91 -6.21
CA GLY A 248 5.07 -17.99 -5.91
C GLY A 248 5.07 -19.11 -6.95
N ILE A 249 5.00 -20.36 -6.48
CA ILE A 249 5.15 -21.56 -7.31
C ILE A 249 3.83 -22.07 -7.92
N TRP A 250 2.69 -21.52 -7.48
CA TRP A 250 1.38 -21.90 -7.99
C TRP A 250 1.17 -21.38 -9.42
N ARG A 251 0.31 -22.03 -10.21
CA ARG A 251 -0.06 -21.61 -11.58
C ARG A 251 -1.58 -21.71 -11.84
N PRO A 252 -2.17 -20.86 -12.70
CA PRO A 252 -3.60 -20.90 -13.07
C PRO A 252 -4.13 -22.24 -13.59
N THR A 253 -3.23 -23.08 -14.11
CA THR A 253 -3.52 -24.44 -14.57
C THR A 253 -3.56 -25.48 -13.45
N ASP A 254 -3.13 -25.13 -12.24
CA ASP A 254 -3.08 -26.05 -11.12
C ASP A 254 -4.47 -26.40 -10.61
N LYS A 255 -4.56 -27.56 -9.97
CA LYS A 255 -5.82 -28.05 -9.42
C LYS A 255 -6.22 -27.23 -8.19
N ARG A 256 -7.48 -26.78 -8.17
CA ARG A 256 -8.13 -26.21 -6.99
C ARG A 256 -8.08 -27.17 -5.81
N ASN A 257 -7.95 -26.60 -4.61
CA ASN A 257 -7.97 -27.39 -3.38
C ASN A 257 -9.39 -27.91 -3.06
N SER A 258 -9.56 -28.62 -1.95
CA SER A 258 -10.85 -29.19 -1.52
C SER A 258 -11.92 -28.15 -1.17
N PHE A 259 -11.54 -26.89 -0.98
CA PHE A 259 -12.44 -25.75 -0.78
C PHE A 259 -12.78 -25.03 -2.10
N ASN A 260 -12.33 -25.56 -3.24
CA ASN A 260 -12.43 -24.95 -4.55
C ASN A 260 -11.63 -23.64 -4.70
N GLU A 261 -10.59 -23.45 -3.87
CA GLU A 261 -9.73 -22.27 -3.89
C GLU A 261 -8.41 -22.52 -4.62
N LEU A 262 -7.82 -21.43 -5.13
CA LEU A 262 -6.45 -21.36 -5.62
C LEU A 262 -5.69 -20.42 -4.68
N TRP A 263 -4.57 -20.88 -4.11
CA TRP A 263 -3.72 -20.00 -3.31
C TRP A 263 -2.78 -19.26 -4.25
N ALA A 264 -3.21 -18.06 -4.64
CA ALA A 264 -2.52 -17.14 -5.52
C ALA A 264 -2.29 -15.80 -4.80
N GLY A 265 -1.51 -14.91 -5.42
CA GLY A 265 -1.45 -13.50 -5.03
C GLY A 265 -2.72 -12.75 -5.41
N ASP A 266 -3.34 -13.12 -6.55
CA ASP A 266 -4.65 -12.60 -6.96
C ASP A 266 -5.78 -13.22 -6.11
N PRO A 267 -6.57 -12.41 -5.35
CA PRO A 267 -7.65 -12.94 -4.52
C PRO A 267 -8.82 -13.47 -5.37
N PRO A 268 -9.71 -14.31 -4.82
CA PRO A 268 -10.68 -15.08 -5.61
C PRO A 268 -11.78 -14.25 -6.32
N HIS A 269 -11.89 -12.96 -6.03
CA HIS A 269 -12.75 -12.04 -6.77
C HIS A 269 -12.15 -11.57 -8.11
N GLU A 270 -10.85 -11.79 -8.29
CA GLU A 270 -10.10 -11.47 -9.50
C GLU A 270 -9.84 -12.75 -10.31
N ALA A 271 -9.55 -12.56 -11.59
CA ALA A 271 -9.20 -13.70 -12.43
C ALA A 271 -7.79 -14.20 -12.07
N PRO A 272 -7.60 -15.52 -11.85
CA PRO A 272 -6.32 -16.05 -11.35
C PRO A 272 -5.16 -15.79 -12.32
N GLY A 273 -4.05 -15.22 -11.83
CA GLY A 273 -2.87 -14.90 -12.63
C GLY A 273 -2.85 -13.48 -13.20
N TRP A 274 -3.77 -12.61 -12.81
CA TRP A 274 -3.84 -11.22 -13.25
C TRP A 274 -2.59 -10.42 -12.92
N TYR A 275 -2.34 -10.21 -11.63
CA TYR A 275 -1.21 -9.44 -11.12
C TYR A 275 -0.14 -10.31 -10.47
N ASP A 276 -0.37 -11.62 -10.34
CA ASP A 276 0.59 -12.58 -9.80
C ASP A 276 2.04 -12.37 -10.30
N LEU A 277 2.95 -12.44 -9.34
CA LEU A 277 4.39 -12.49 -9.52
C LEU A 277 4.84 -13.92 -9.22
N TYR A 278 5.10 -14.69 -10.27
CA TYR A 278 5.58 -16.05 -10.11
C TYR A 278 7.06 -16.06 -9.74
N ASP A 279 7.51 -17.14 -9.10
CA ASP A 279 8.91 -17.36 -8.72
C ASP A 279 9.89 -17.29 -9.92
N THR A 280 9.40 -17.59 -11.13
CA THR A 280 10.17 -17.55 -12.38
C THR A 280 10.11 -16.21 -13.11
N ASP A 281 9.29 -15.26 -12.67
CA ASP A 281 9.11 -13.98 -13.36
C ASP A 281 10.34 -13.06 -13.17
N ASN A 282 10.64 -12.28 -14.20
CA ASN A 282 11.73 -11.31 -14.15
C ASN A 282 11.49 -10.20 -13.11
N ALA A 283 10.23 -9.91 -12.77
CA ALA A 283 9.86 -9.04 -11.65
C ALA A 283 10.55 -9.43 -10.34
N MET A 284 10.75 -10.72 -10.05
CA MET A 284 11.45 -11.17 -8.84
C MET A 284 12.93 -10.77 -8.84
N LYS A 285 13.57 -10.71 -10.02
CA LYS A 285 14.95 -10.20 -10.16
C LYS A 285 15.00 -8.69 -9.91
N ILE A 286 14.02 -7.94 -10.43
CA ILE A 286 13.92 -6.49 -10.20
C ILE A 286 13.79 -6.20 -8.70
N VAL A 287 12.86 -6.88 -8.01
CA VAL A 287 12.67 -6.74 -6.55
C VAL A 287 13.95 -7.06 -5.79
N SER A 288 14.59 -8.20 -6.09
CA SER A 288 15.83 -8.61 -5.43
C SER A 288 16.98 -7.61 -5.63
N GLN A 289 17.16 -7.09 -6.85
CA GLN A 289 18.19 -6.10 -7.14
C GLN A 289 17.94 -4.78 -6.41
N GLN A 290 16.70 -4.31 -6.34
CA GLN A 290 16.38 -3.07 -5.63
C GLN A 290 16.52 -3.22 -4.11
N ALA A 291 16.16 -4.37 -3.53
CA ALA A 291 16.42 -4.66 -2.12
C ALA A 291 17.93 -4.64 -1.80
N ALA A 292 18.77 -5.20 -2.68
CA ALA A 292 20.23 -5.14 -2.54
C ALA A 292 20.75 -3.69 -2.66
N ASN A 293 20.21 -2.90 -3.59
CA ASN A 293 20.55 -1.49 -3.79
C ASN A 293 20.24 -0.64 -2.54
N VAL A 294 19.07 -0.82 -1.94
CA VAL A 294 18.68 -0.16 -0.67
C VAL A 294 19.61 -0.58 0.46
N THR A 295 19.89 -1.87 0.60
CA THR A 295 20.80 -2.41 1.63
C THR A 295 22.19 -1.78 1.51
N GLN A 296 22.75 -1.71 0.30
CA GLN A 296 24.04 -1.10 0.05
C GLN A 296 24.03 0.40 0.39
N PHE A 297 22.97 1.12 0.02
CA PHE A 297 22.83 2.54 0.34
C PHE A 297 22.81 2.77 1.85
N ILE A 298 21.97 2.06 2.60
CA ILE A 298 21.88 2.16 4.07
C ILE A 298 23.24 1.91 4.72
N ASN A 299 23.94 0.84 4.30
CA ASN A 299 25.27 0.52 4.82
C ASN A 299 26.31 1.63 4.55
N SER A 300 26.23 2.28 3.37
CA SER A 300 27.14 3.38 3.03
C SER A 300 26.89 4.65 3.85
N GLN A 301 25.63 4.93 4.21
CA GLN A 301 25.31 6.05 5.11
C GLN A 301 25.78 5.77 6.55
N GLY A 302 25.58 4.55 7.05
CA GLY A 302 26.07 4.14 8.37
C GLY A 302 27.60 4.17 8.51
N ALA A 303 28.32 3.82 7.44
CA ALA A 303 29.78 3.95 7.40
C ALA A 303 30.24 5.43 7.41
N ASN A 304 29.50 6.33 6.74
CA ASN A 304 29.80 7.77 6.71
C ASN A 304 29.56 8.45 8.07
N ASP A 305 28.55 8.03 8.83
CA ASP A 305 28.32 8.54 10.20
C ASP A 305 29.42 8.10 11.17
N CYS A 306 29.94 6.88 11.01
CA CYS A 306 31.08 6.39 11.79
C CYS A 306 32.37 7.21 11.51
N HIS A 307 32.56 7.69 10.27
CA HIS A 307 33.68 8.56 9.90
C HIS A 307 33.52 10.02 10.38
N LYS A 308 32.29 10.54 10.46
CA LYS A 308 32.02 11.86 11.06
C LYS A 308 32.27 11.88 12.58
N THR A 309 31.96 10.78 13.28
CA THR A 309 32.29 10.67 14.72
C THR A 309 33.80 10.63 15.00
N SER A 310 34.62 10.11 14.08
CA SER A 310 36.08 10.12 14.23
C SER A 310 36.74 11.47 13.91
N ALA A 311 36.15 12.31 13.05
CA ALA A 311 36.71 13.63 12.71
C ALA A 311 36.45 14.69 13.81
N ILE A 312 35.38 14.52 14.59
CA ILE A 312 35.03 15.43 15.70
C ILE A 312 35.90 15.15 16.94
N GLN A 313 36.38 13.92 17.14
CA GLN A 313 37.27 13.59 18.27
C GLN A 313 38.72 14.05 18.08
N SER A 314 39.19 14.26 16.85
CA SER A 314 40.56 14.74 16.57
C SER A 314 40.72 16.27 16.64
N ALA A 315 39.63 17.04 16.65
CA ALA A 315 39.68 18.51 16.72
C ALA A 315 39.53 19.07 18.15
N ALA A 316 39.17 18.23 19.13
CA ALA A 316 38.95 18.65 20.53
C ALA A 316 40.19 18.48 21.44
N VAL A 317 41.33 18.04 20.90
CA VAL A 317 42.59 17.86 21.67
C VAL A 317 43.66 18.83 21.18
N SER A 318 43.36 20.13 21.20
CA SER A 318 44.41 21.17 21.11
C SER A 318 43.91 22.53 21.59
N THR A 319 43.37 22.63 22.81
CA THR A 319 43.33 23.88 23.58
C THR A 319 42.83 23.61 25.00
N SER A 320 43.73 23.23 25.90
CA SER A 320 43.49 23.37 27.33
C SER A 320 44.78 23.75 28.03
N GLY A 321 44.92 25.05 28.30
CA GLY A 321 46.04 25.60 29.05
C GLY A 321 45.74 27.03 29.47
N ALA A 322 44.98 27.19 30.55
CA ALA A 322 45.26 28.15 31.64
C ALA A 322 44.02 28.28 32.55
N SER A 323 44.27 28.07 33.84
CA SER A 323 43.31 28.27 34.93
C SER A 323 43.03 29.75 35.17
N SER A 324 41.86 30.09 35.70
CA SER A 324 41.78 30.81 36.98
C SER A 324 40.35 30.94 37.47
N HIS A 325 40.24 30.89 38.79
CA HIS A 325 39.07 31.11 39.63
C HIS A 325 38.26 32.37 39.29
N LEU A 326 36.94 32.32 39.51
CA LEU A 326 36.31 33.03 40.64
C LEU A 326 34.80 32.74 40.71
N ARG A 327 34.34 32.71 41.96
CA ARG A 327 32.95 32.56 42.43
C ARG A 327 32.11 33.76 41.96
N TYR A 328 30.89 33.52 41.49
CA TYR A 328 29.64 33.57 42.26
C TYR A 328 28.50 32.98 41.45
#